data_AF-R6DH46-F1
#
_entry.id   AF-R6DH46-F1
#
_cell.length_a   1.000
_cell.length_b   1.000
_cell.length_c   1.000
_cell.angle_alpha   90.00
_cell.angle_beta   90.00
_cell.angle_gamma   90.00
#
_symmetry.space_group_name_H-M   'P 1'
#
loop_
_entity.id
_entity.type
_entity.pdbx_description
1 polymer ?
#
loop_
_entity_poly.entity_id
_entity_poly.type
_entity_poly.pdbx_seq_one_letter_code
_entity_poly.pdbx_strand_id
1 'polypeptide(L)'
;MIITIKRATKEGIKECTGELFEYEGYQYCIGWVEGALQAIELSTGASAAKDLCSFFIDEDDSIEECKANVQSIVRSRSHLTDKAIIKTIEILKGFNIPYPLNNKVVL
;
A
#
# COMPACT_ATOMS: atom_id res chain seq x y z
N MET A 1 -13.89 3.80 2.99
CA MET A 1 -14.47 2.56 2.41
C MET A 1 -13.46 1.44 2.57
N ILE A 2 -13.88 0.24 2.97
CA ILE A 2 -12.99 -0.92 3.07
C ILE A 2 -12.94 -1.63 1.72
N ILE A 3 -11.74 -1.99 1.28
CA ILE A 3 -11.47 -2.69 0.02
C ILE A 3 -10.56 -3.90 0.29
N THR A 4 -10.64 -4.89 -0.59
CA THR A 4 -9.68 -6.00 -0.66
C THR A 4 -9.02 -5.98 -2.01
N ILE A 5 -7.69 -6.00 -2.04
CA ILE A 5 -6.88 -5.94 -3.25
C ILE A 5 -5.83 -7.05 -3.27
N LYS A 6 -5.32 -7.33 -4.47
CA LYS A 6 -4.13 -8.14 -4.69
C LYS A 6 -2.86 -7.33 -4.42
N ARG A 7 -1.92 -7.92 -3.68
CA ARG A 7 -0.58 -7.41 -3.39
C ARG A 7 0.46 -8.29 -4.08
N ALA A 8 1.38 -7.68 -4.81
CA ALA A 8 2.53 -8.38 -5.38
C ALA A 8 3.63 -8.55 -4.32
N THR A 9 4.08 -9.79 -4.11
CA THR A 9 5.14 -10.13 -3.15
C THR A 9 6.21 -11.01 -3.80
N LYS A 10 7.35 -11.18 -3.14
CA LYS A 10 8.39 -12.12 -3.58
C LYS A 10 7.91 -13.57 -3.61
N GLU A 11 6.88 -13.90 -2.85
CA GLU A 11 6.29 -15.24 -2.76
C GLU A 11 5.09 -15.41 -3.71
N GLY A 12 4.81 -14.42 -4.55
CA GLY A 12 3.64 -14.38 -5.44
C GLY A 12 2.60 -13.36 -5.00
N ILE A 13 1.38 -13.52 -5.52
CA ILE A 13 0.26 -12.60 -5.25
C ILE A 13 -0.42 -13.02 -3.95
N LYS A 14 -0.54 -12.07 -3.01
CA LYS A 14 -1.31 -12.20 -1.76
C LYS A 14 -2.46 -11.20 -1.74
N GLU A 15 -3.30 -11.25 -0.73
CA GLU A 15 -4.38 -10.26 -0.53
C GLU A 15 -4.03 -9.26 0.57
N CYS A 16 -4.60 -8.07 0.46
CA CYS A 16 -4.58 -7.03 1.48
C CYS A 16 -5.99 -6.46 1.60
N THR A 17 -6.50 -6.39 2.83
CA THR A 17 -7.78 -5.74 3.15
C THR A 17 -7.51 -4.54 4.04
N GLY A 18 -8.14 -3.42 3.71
CA GLY A 18 -7.88 -2.17 4.41
C GLY A 18 -8.74 -1.03 3.90
N GLU A 19 -8.46 0.16 4.39
CA GLU A 19 -9.18 1.35 3.97
C GLU A 19 -8.62 1.90 2.65
N LEU A 20 -9.52 2.24 1.73
CA LEU A 20 -9.18 2.99 0.53
C LEU A 20 -8.75 4.42 0.90
N PHE A 21 -7.56 4.80 0.47
CA PHE A 21 -7.02 6.15 0.54
C PHE A 21 -6.65 6.62 -0.87
N GLU A 22 -7.04 7.84 -1.24
CA GLU A 22 -6.73 8.44 -2.54
C GLU A 22 -5.86 9.68 -2.36
N TYR A 23 -4.79 9.78 -3.13
CA TYR A 23 -3.88 10.91 -3.12
C TYR A 23 -3.20 11.07 -4.48
N GLU A 24 -3.18 12.28 -5.02
CA GLU A 24 -2.54 12.64 -6.30
C GLU A 24 -2.90 11.71 -7.49
N GLY A 25 -4.16 11.26 -7.56
CA GLY A 25 -4.65 10.40 -8.63
C GLY A 25 -4.36 8.91 -8.47
N TYR A 26 -3.62 8.52 -7.43
CA TYR A 26 -3.38 7.13 -7.05
C TYR A 26 -4.28 6.69 -5.91
N GLN A 27 -4.53 5.39 -5.87
CA GLN A 27 -5.31 4.75 -4.82
C GLN A 27 -4.44 3.77 -4.04
N TYR A 28 -4.68 3.71 -2.73
CA TYR A 28 -3.94 2.88 -1.80
C TYR A 28 -4.91 2.10 -0.92
N CYS A 29 -4.55 0.87 -0.59
CA CYS A 29 -5.16 0.11 0.49
C CYS A 29 -4.29 0.25 1.73
N ILE A 30 -4.82 0.88 2.79
CA ILE A 30 -4.14 1.00 4.07
C ILE A 30 -4.64 -0.10 5.00
N GLY A 31 -3.79 -1.10 5.26
CA GLY A 31 -4.17 -2.27 6.04
C GLY A 31 -2.98 -2.95 6.73
N TRP A 32 -3.28 -3.84 7.66
CA TRP A 32 -2.27 -4.63 8.36
C TRP A 32 -1.72 -5.71 7.42
N VAL A 33 -0.41 -5.68 7.21
CA VAL A 33 0.32 -6.60 6.34
C VAL A 33 1.61 -7.00 7.04
N GLU A 34 1.79 -8.30 7.28
CA GLU A 34 3.04 -8.88 7.84
C GLU A 34 3.47 -8.22 9.16
N GLY A 35 2.51 -7.93 10.04
CA GLY A 35 2.78 -7.32 11.35
C GLY A 35 3.10 -5.83 11.30
N ALA A 36 2.75 -5.13 10.22
CA ALA A 36 2.90 -3.67 10.11
C ALA A 36 1.66 -3.06 9.45
N LEU A 37 1.36 -1.80 9.76
CA LEU A 37 0.37 -1.06 8.99
C LEU A 37 1.04 -0.55 7.72
N GLN A 38 0.48 -0.86 6.56
CA GLN A 38 1.08 -0.51 5.26
C GLN A 38 0.07 0.16 4.34
N ALA A 39 0.55 1.08 3.51
CA ALA A 39 -0.15 1.54 2.32
C ALA A 39 0.35 0.74 1.11
N ILE A 40 -0.55 -0.02 0.51
CA ILE A 40 -0.29 -0.76 -0.73
C ILE A 40 -0.87 0.02 -1.89
N GLU A 41 -0.06 0.43 -2.86
CA GLU A 41 -0.54 1.13 -4.06
C GLU A 41 -1.34 0.14 -4.92
N LEU A 42 -2.52 0.57 -5.36
CA LEU A 42 -3.54 -0.31 -5.87
C LEU A 42 -3.21 -0.88 -7.26
N SER A 43 -2.72 -0.07 -8.20
CA SER A 43 -2.48 -0.52 -9.58
C SER A 43 -1.33 -1.52 -9.70
N THR A 44 -0.29 -1.37 -8.89
CA THR A 44 0.88 -2.26 -8.87
C THR A 44 0.78 -3.35 -7.80
N GLY A 45 -0.01 -3.12 -6.76
CA GLY A 45 -0.06 -3.95 -5.56
C GLY A 45 1.26 -3.95 -4.77
N ALA A 46 2.11 -2.94 -4.95
CA ALA A 46 3.38 -2.82 -4.24
C ALA A 46 3.23 -1.98 -2.96
N SER A 47 4.05 -2.27 -1.95
CA SER A 47 4.11 -1.46 -0.73
C SER A 47 4.68 -0.07 -1.03
N ALA A 48 3.90 0.97 -0.76
CA ALA A 48 4.26 2.37 -0.94
C ALA A 48 4.79 2.98 0.37
N ALA A 49 4.18 2.63 1.49
CA ALA A 49 4.58 3.05 2.83
C ALA A 49 4.32 1.93 3.85
N LYS A 50 5.08 1.95 4.93
CA LYS A 50 4.91 1.05 6.07
C LYS A 50 5.22 1.81 7.35
N ASP A 51 4.47 1.52 8.39
CA ASP A 51 4.77 1.93 9.76
C ASP A 51 4.71 0.70 10.68
N LEU A 52 5.73 0.59 11.52
CA LEU A 52 5.82 -0.45 12.55
C LEU A 52 5.19 0.13 13.81
N CYS A 53 3.86 0.30 13.77
CA CYS A 53 3.07 0.63 14.95
C CYS A 53 3.57 -0.17 16.16
N SER A 54 3.91 0.50 17.24
CA SER A 54 4.37 -0.14 18.47
C SER A 54 3.30 -1.14 18.93
N PHE A 55 3.67 -2.41 19.01
CA PHE A 55 2.86 -3.45 19.67
C PHE A 55 3.06 -3.45 21.19
N PHE A 56 3.84 -2.52 21.73
CA PHE A 56 4.20 -2.48 23.14
C PHE A 56 3.09 -1.80 23.94
N ILE A 57 2.49 -2.60 24.83
CA ILE A 57 1.23 -2.44 25.57
C ILE A 57 1.22 -1.25 26.57
N ASP A 58 2.28 -0.44 26.63
CA ASP A 58 2.40 0.65 27.62
C ASP A 58 2.50 2.07 27.01
N GLU A 59 2.49 2.20 25.69
CA GLU A 59 2.36 3.48 24.96
C GLU A 59 1.47 3.24 23.73
N ASP A 60 0.15 3.23 23.94
CA ASP A 60 -0.85 2.99 22.89
C ASP A 60 -0.83 4.13 21.85
N ASP A 61 0.01 4.02 20.82
CA ASP A 61 -0.27 4.71 19.56
C ASP A 61 -1.59 4.13 19.02
N SER A 62 -2.60 4.98 18.90
CA SER A 62 -3.88 4.55 18.34
C SER A 62 -3.70 4.08 16.90
N ILE A 63 -4.52 3.11 16.46
CA ILE A 63 -4.55 2.64 15.06
C ILE A 63 -4.73 3.83 14.10
N GLU A 64 -5.45 4.85 14.55
CA GLU A 64 -5.72 6.11 13.89
C GLU A 64 -4.45 6.97 13.72
N GLU A 65 -3.61 7.09 14.75
CA GLU A 65 -2.31 7.79 14.66
C GLU A 65 -1.36 7.06 13.72
N CYS A 66 -1.27 5.74 13.87
CA CYS A 66 -0.54 4.87 12.96
C CYS A 66 -0.96 5.06 11.49
N LYS A 67 -2.27 5.10 11.25
CA LYS A 67 -2.83 5.31 9.92
C LYS A 67 -2.52 6.71 9.41
N ALA A 68 -2.62 7.73 10.26
CA ALA A 68 -2.24 9.09 9.91
C ALA A 68 -0.76 9.19 9.54
N ASN A 69 0.12 8.47 10.25
CA ASN A 69 1.55 8.37 9.93
C ASN A 69 1.77 7.70 8.57
N VAL A 70 1.15 6.55 8.31
CA VAL A 70 1.24 5.89 6.99
C VAL A 70 0.77 6.82 5.87
N GLN A 71 -0.34 7.53 6.05
CA GLN A 71 -0.81 8.53 5.08
C GLN A 71 0.19 9.69 4.92
N SER A 72 0.78 10.17 6.00
CA SER A 72 1.82 11.22 5.97
C SER A 72 3.07 10.76 5.22
N ILE A 73 3.48 9.50 5.39
CA ILE A 73 4.58 8.91 4.63
C ILE A 73 4.21 8.85 3.14
N VAL A 74 3.00 8.42 2.78
CA VAL A 74 2.55 8.43 1.37
C VAL A 74 2.64 9.85 0.79
N ARG A 75 2.14 10.87 1.50
CA ARG A 75 2.17 12.27 1.05
C ARG A 75 3.58 12.86 0.94
N SER A 76 4.48 12.51 1.85
CA SER A 76 5.87 13.02 1.85
C SER A 76 6.77 12.28 0.86
N ARG A 77 6.42 11.04 0.49
CA ARG A 77 7.19 10.21 -0.44
C ARG A 77 6.80 10.44 -1.91
N SER A 78 6.94 11.69 -2.37
CA SER A 78 6.78 12.09 -3.78
C SER A 78 7.71 11.38 -4.79
N HIS A 79 8.60 10.48 -4.34
CA HIS A 79 9.42 9.64 -5.20
C HIS A 79 8.66 8.48 -5.86
N LEU A 80 7.37 8.29 -5.55
CA LEU A 80 6.50 7.34 -6.24
C LEU A 80 5.91 7.86 -7.57
N THR A 81 6.18 9.10 -7.94
CA THR A 81 5.29 9.87 -8.83
C THR A 81 5.20 9.41 -10.28
N ASP A 82 6.19 8.70 -10.83
CA ASP A 82 6.02 7.99 -12.11
C ASP A 82 7.14 6.99 -12.33
N LYS A 83 8.39 7.44 -12.10
CA LYS A 83 9.58 6.61 -12.35
C LYS A 83 9.62 5.36 -11.48
N ALA A 84 9.20 5.46 -10.21
CA ALA A 84 9.13 4.30 -9.33
C ALA A 84 7.99 3.36 -9.72
N ILE A 85 6.85 3.88 -10.17
CA ILE A 85 5.76 3.07 -10.72
C ILE A 85 6.22 2.34 -11.97
N ILE A 86 6.88 3.01 -12.92
CA ILE A 86 7.46 2.40 -14.12
C ILE A 86 8.43 1.27 -13.74
N LYS A 87 9.35 1.53 -12.80
CA LYS A 87 10.28 0.50 -12.31
C LYS A 87 9.55 -0.68 -11.66
N THR A 88 8.50 -0.42 -10.89
CA THR A 88 7.67 -1.47 -10.30
C THR A 88 6.97 -2.28 -11.39
N ILE A 89 6.43 -1.65 -12.43
CA ILE A 89 5.82 -2.32 -13.59
C ILE A 89 6.84 -3.22 -14.31
N GLU A 90 8.07 -2.76 -14.50
CA GLU A 90 9.15 -3.57 -15.09
C GLU A 90 9.46 -4.81 -14.25
N ILE A 91 9.50 -4.65 -12.91
CA ILE A 91 9.68 -5.77 -11.99
C ILE A 91 8.51 -6.76 -12.11
N LEU A 92 7.25 -6.28 -12.08
CA LEU A 92 6.07 -7.13 -12.23
C LEU A 92 6.12 -7.94 -13.54
N LYS A 93 6.50 -7.31 -14.65
CA LYS A 93 6.71 -7.99 -15.94
C LYS A 93 7.76 -9.09 -15.84
N GLY A 94 8.89 -8.84 -15.17
CA GLY A 94 9.92 -9.84 -14.95
C GLY A 94 9.44 -11.07 -14.18
N PHE A 95 8.41 -10.92 -13.33
CA PHE A 95 7.75 -12.00 -12.60
C PHE A 95 6.48 -12.54 -13.29
N ASN A 96 6.18 -12.13 -14.53
CA ASN A 96 4.95 -12.46 -15.25
C ASN A 96 3.66 -12.08 -14.48
N ILE A 97 3.71 -11.02 -13.67
CA ILE A 97 2.55 -10.48 -12.95
C ILE A 97 1.90 -9.41 -13.84
N PRO A 98 0.57 -9.49 -14.10
CA PRO A 98 -0.11 -8.52 -14.94
C PRO A 98 -0.16 -7.13 -14.28
N TYR A 99 -0.13 -6.11 -15.13
CA TYR A 99 -0.37 -4.72 -14.74
C TYR A 99 -1.48 -4.12 -15.62
N PRO A 100 -2.47 -3.41 -15.04
CA PRO A 100 -2.66 -3.19 -13.61
C PRO A 100 -3.05 -4.50 -12.89
N LEU A 101 -2.58 -4.67 -11.67
CA LEU A 101 -2.89 -5.83 -10.83
C LEU A 101 -4.28 -5.75 -10.23
N ASN A 102 -4.76 -4.53 -9.96
CA ASN A 102 -6.11 -4.24 -9.49
C ASN A 102 -6.74 -3.10 -10.31
N ASN A 103 -8.07 -3.14 -10.43
CA ASN A 103 -8.83 -2.08 -11.08
C ASN A 103 -9.07 -0.91 -10.13
N LYS A 104 -9.03 0.32 -10.65
CA LYS A 104 -9.41 1.53 -9.90
C LYS A 104 -10.80 1.34 -9.29
N VAL A 105 -10.95 1.73 -8.03
CA VAL A 105 -12.23 1.68 -7.32
C VAL A 105 -12.96 3.00 -7.54
N VAL A 106 -14.20 2.93 -8.01
CA VAL A 106 -15.09 4.09 -8.21
C VAL A 106 -15.98 4.22 -6.98
N LEU A 107 -16.05 5.44 -6.43
CA LEU A 107 -16.94 5.77 -5.31
C LEU A 107 -18.37 6.01 -5.77
#